data_AF-A0A7C9A070-F1
#
_entry.id   AF-A0A7C9A070-F1
#
_cell.length_a   1.000
_cell.length_b   1.000
_cell.length_c   1.000
_cell.angle_alpha   90.00
_cell.angle_beta   90.00
_cell.angle_gamma   90.00
#
_symmetry.space_group_name_H-M   'P 1'
#
loop_
_entity.id
_entity.type
_entity.pdbx_description
1 polymer ?
#
loop_
_entity_poly.entity_id
_entity_poly.type
_entity_poly.pdbx_seq_one_letter_code
_entity_poly.pdbx_strand_id
1 'polypeptide(L)'
;MGNKLGKRRQVVDEKYTRPQGLYQIEDVDYKKLRKLILESKLAPCYPGGDECESGLLEECPICFLYYPTLNRSRCCLKSICTECFLQMKNPNSTRPTQCPFCKSLNYAVEYRGVKSKEERSLEEMEEQKVIEAKIRMHQQALLEEEERQRRKEEIGPSNRDGQTANPESNPCTGLGCEVIAPSQDSRAAEIFRPQNTRQNRPY
;
A
#
# COMPACT_ATOMS: atom_id res chain seq x y z
N MET A 1 -29.97 27.82 17.52
CA MET A 1 -28.97 28.77 16.98
C MET A 1 -27.87 27.96 16.33
N GLY A 2 -27.82 27.94 14.99
CA GLY A 2 -26.87 27.11 14.24
C GLY A 2 -25.54 27.82 14.04
N ASN A 3 -24.50 27.38 14.73
CA ASN A 3 -23.14 27.84 14.49
C ASN A 3 -22.68 27.34 13.12
N LYS A 4 -22.77 28.21 12.10
CA LYS A 4 -22.07 28.00 10.83
C LYS A 4 -20.58 28.20 11.11
N LEU A 5 -19.89 27.11 11.50
CA LEU A 5 -18.44 27.05 11.49
C LEU A 5 -18.00 27.20 10.04
N GLY A 6 -17.84 28.45 9.59
CA GLY A 6 -17.25 28.74 8.30
C GLY A 6 -15.84 28.17 8.30
N LYS A 7 -15.64 27.04 7.58
CA LYS A 7 -14.30 26.51 7.30
C LYS A 7 -13.46 27.68 6.79
N ARG A 8 -12.46 28.06 7.56
CA ARG A 8 -11.51 29.14 7.23
C ARG A 8 -10.99 28.83 5.83
N ARG A 9 -11.34 29.66 4.84
CA ARG A 9 -10.94 29.45 3.44
C ARG A 9 -9.41 29.36 3.40
N GLN A 10 -8.90 28.23 2.93
CA GLN A 10 -7.47 28.03 2.78
C GLN A 10 -6.97 29.03 1.73
N VAL A 11 -6.00 29.87 2.10
CA VAL A 11 -5.41 30.84 1.16
C VAL A 11 -4.44 30.05 0.29
N VAL A 12 -4.83 29.79 -0.96
CA VAL A 12 -3.99 29.13 -1.96
C VAL A 12 -3.29 30.19 -2.80
N ASP A 13 -1.96 30.12 -2.91
CA ASP A 13 -1.17 30.99 -3.79
C ASP A 13 -1.59 30.79 -5.26
N GLU A 14 -1.68 31.89 -6.01
CA GLU A 14 -2.10 31.92 -7.42
C GLU A 14 -1.30 30.94 -8.28
N LYS A 15 -0.01 30.75 -7.99
CA LYS A 15 0.87 29.82 -8.75
C LYS A 15 0.42 28.36 -8.68
N TYR A 16 -0.29 27.96 -7.62
CA TYR A 16 -0.82 26.61 -7.45
C TYR A 16 -2.25 26.45 -7.98
N THR A 17 -2.79 27.46 -8.67
CA THR A 17 -4.10 27.39 -9.33
C THR A 17 -4.02 26.98 -10.81
N ARG A 18 -2.81 26.65 -11.28
CA ARG A 18 -2.51 26.24 -12.66
C ARG A 18 -1.69 24.94 -12.69
N PRO A 19 -1.83 24.09 -13.72
CA PRO A 19 -0.99 22.91 -13.92
C PRO A 19 0.50 23.27 -13.95
N GLN A 20 1.35 22.39 -13.41
CA GLN A 20 2.80 22.56 -13.34
C GLN A 20 3.53 22.01 -14.57
N GLY A 21 2.78 21.43 -15.53
CA GLY A 21 3.33 20.98 -16.80
C GLY A 21 3.76 19.51 -16.80
N LEU A 22 3.20 18.69 -15.90
CA LEU A 22 3.46 17.25 -15.89
C LEU A 22 2.97 16.57 -17.19
N TYR A 23 1.91 17.13 -17.78
CA TYR A 23 1.37 16.71 -19.07
C TYR A 23 1.08 17.93 -19.94
N GLN A 24 1.11 17.74 -21.26
CA GLN A 24 0.58 18.72 -22.21
C GLN A 24 -0.95 18.56 -22.27
N ILE A 25 -1.65 19.26 -21.38
CA ILE A 25 -3.11 19.18 -21.30
C ILE A 25 -3.72 20.26 -22.19
N GLU A 26 -4.26 19.84 -23.32
CA GLU A 26 -5.00 20.72 -24.23
C GLU A 26 -6.39 21.05 -23.65
N ASP A 27 -6.92 22.22 -23.98
CA ASP A 27 -8.31 22.65 -23.68
C ASP A 27 -8.70 22.79 -22.19
N VAL A 28 -7.74 23.02 -21.29
CA VAL A 28 -8.06 23.33 -19.89
C VAL A 28 -8.59 24.76 -19.75
N ASP A 29 -9.84 24.92 -19.32
CA ASP A 29 -10.36 26.21 -18.86
C ASP A 29 -9.74 26.59 -17.50
N TYR A 30 -8.65 27.36 -17.57
CA TYR A 30 -7.91 27.83 -16.40
C TYR A 30 -8.74 28.70 -15.46
N LYS A 31 -9.72 29.46 -15.95
CA LYS A 31 -10.59 30.28 -15.09
C LYS A 31 -11.48 29.39 -14.23
N LYS A 32 -12.05 28.36 -14.84
CA LYS A 32 -12.86 27.35 -14.13
C LYS A 32 -12.01 26.53 -13.16
N LEU A 33 -10.82 26.09 -13.58
CA LEU A 33 -9.89 25.36 -12.71
C LEU A 33 -9.54 26.17 -11.46
N ARG A 34 -9.11 27.42 -11.65
CA ARG A 34 -8.79 28.35 -10.56
C ARG A 34 -9.97 28.52 -9.61
N LYS A 35 -11.18 28.73 -10.14
CA LYS A 35 -12.40 28.84 -9.33
C LYS A 35 -12.65 27.58 -8.50
N LEU A 36 -12.51 26.39 -9.08
CA LEU A 36 -12.70 25.12 -8.37
C LEU A 36 -11.68 24.94 -7.24
N ILE A 37 -10.43 25.34 -7.44
CA ILE A 37 -9.37 25.25 -6.41
C ILE A 37 -9.66 26.23 -5.27
N LEU A 38 -9.96 27.50 -5.57
CA LEU A 38 -10.25 28.52 -4.56
C LEU A 38 -11.55 28.24 -3.78
N GLU A 39 -12.51 27.53 -4.38
CA GLU A 39 -13.72 27.04 -3.71
C GLU A 39 -13.50 25.70 -2.98
N SER A 40 -12.27 25.19 -2.93
CA SER A 40 -11.90 23.90 -2.33
C SER A 40 -12.68 22.71 -2.89
N LYS A 41 -13.07 22.77 -4.16
CA LYS A 41 -13.69 21.66 -4.90
C LYS A 41 -12.66 20.76 -5.58
N LEU A 42 -11.46 21.28 -5.81
CA LEU A 42 -10.29 20.55 -6.29
C LEU A 42 -9.07 20.90 -5.43
N ALA A 43 -8.16 19.94 -5.30
CA ALA A 43 -6.85 20.15 -4.69
C ALA A 43 -6.03 21.16 -5.51
N PRO A 44 -5.21 22.03 -4.88
CA PRO A 44 -4.26 22.86 -5.60
C PRO A 44 -3.28 22.03 -6.46
N CYS A 45 -2.82 22.62 -7.55
CA CYS A 45 -1.80 22.04 -8.43
C CYS A 45 -0.40 22.29 -7.84
N TYR A 46 -0.10 21.66 -6.70
CA TYR A 46 1.27 21.67 -6.15
C TYR A 46 2.22 20.90 -7.07
N PRO A 47 3.50 21.30 -7.16
CA PRO A 47 4.52 20.47 -7.81
C PRO A 47 4.68 19.17 -7.02
N GLY A 48 4.80 18.05 -7.74
CA GLY A 48 5.08 16.75 -7.12
C GLY A 48 6.58 16.56 -6.91
N GLY A 49 6.95 15.85 -5.84
CA GLY A 49 8.32 15.41 -5.58
C GLY A 49 8.44 13.89 -5.58
N ASP A 50 9.63 13.39 -5.87
CA ASP A 50 9.92 11.94 -5.87
C ASP A 50 10.15 11.38 -4.45
N GLU A 51 10.39 12.26 -3.48
CA GLU A 51 10.73 11.89 -2.10
C GLU A 51 9.58 12.18 -1.12
N CYS A 52 9.33 11.24 -0.21
CA CYS A 52 8.38 11.42 0.88
C CYS A 52 9.07 12.16 2.03
N GLU A 53 9.16 13.48 1.95
CA GLU A 53 9.59 14.29 3.10
C GLU A 53 8.56 14.20 4.23
N SER A 54 8.94 13.45 5.28
CA SER A 54 8.34 13.51 6.62
C SER A 54 6.94 12.90 6.80
N GLY A 55 6.48 12.03 5.90
CA GLY A 55 5.17 11.35 6.04
C GLY A 55 3.96 12.30 5.99
N LEU A 56 4.18 13.57 5.64
CA LEU A 56 3.12 14.58 5.55
C LEU A 56 2.49 14.64 4.15
N LEU A 57 3.14 14.00 3.18
CA LEU A 57 2.76 13.97 1.77
C LEU A 57 2.03 12.66 1.45
N GLU A 58 1.16 12.72 0.44
CA GLU A 58 0.49 11.55 -0.10
C GLU A 58 0.95 11.25 -1.52
N GLU A 59 1.04 9.97 -1.86
CA GLU A 59 1.42 9.51 -3.20
C GLU A 59 0.20 9.49 -4.15
N CYS A 60 0.41 9.99 -5.36
CA CYS A 60 -0.54 9.82 -6.46
C CYS A 60 -0.25 8.51 -7.21
N PRO A 61 -1.14 7.50 -7.20
CA PRO A 61 -0.90 6.18 -7.81
C PRO A 61 -0.83 6.18 -9.35
N ILE A 62 -0.97 7.35 -10.00
CA ILE A 62 -0.89 7.49 -11.46
C ILE A 62 0.49 7.98 -11.90
N CYS A 63 1.05 8.97 -11.20
CA CYS A 63 2.36 9.54 -11.53
C CYS A 63 3.46 9.17 -10.53
N PHE A 64 3.12 8.51 -9.42
CA PHE A 64 4.04 8.08 -8.35
C PHE A 64 4.78 9.23 -7.66
N LEU A 65 4.29 10.47 -7.80
CA LEU A 65 4.82 11.63 -7.10
C LEU A 65 4.06 11.90 -5.79
N TYR A 66 4.77 12.49 -4.83
CA TYR A 66 4.26 12.90 -3.53
C TYR A 66 3.77 14.35 -3.55
N TYR A 67 2.60 14.58 -2.95
CA TYR A 67 1.96 15.89 -2.89
C TYR A 67 1.43 16.20 -1.49
N PRO A 68 1.36 17.48 -1.08
CA PRO A 68 0.83 17.86 0.23
C PRO A 68 -0.64 17.49 0.42
N THR A 69 -1.38 17.38 -0.68
CA THR A 69 -2.81 17.11 -0.66
C THR A 69 -3.28 16.60 -2.02
N LEU A 70 -4.22 15.67 -2.01
CA LEU A 70 -4.74 15.01 -3.21
C LEU A 70 -6.26 15.04 -3.25
N ASN A 71 -6.82 14.88 -4.45
CA ASN A 71 -8.25 14.66 -4.61
C ASN A 71 -8.59 13.20 -4.29
N ARG A 72 -9.83 12.94 -3.88
CA ARG A 72 -10.36 11.59 -3.68
C ARG A 72 -11.38 11.26 -4.76
N SER A 73 -11.25 10.09 -5.36
CA SER A 73 -12.24 9.53 -6.28
C SER A 73 -13.58 9.34 -5.56
N ARG A 74 -14.69 9.82 -6.11
CA ARG A 74 -16.01 9.66 -5.45
C ARG A 74 -16.46 8.20 -5.35
N CYS A 75 -16.08 7.37 -6.32
CA CYS A 75 -16.54 5.98 -6.43
C CYS A 75 -15.76 5.00 -5.56
N CYS A 76 -14.47 5.24 -5.29
CA CYS A 76 -13.60 4.28 -4.60
C CYS A 76 -12.59 4.91 -3.64
N LEU A 77 -12.69 6.23 -3.42
CA LEU A 77 -11.86 7.01 -2.49
C LEU A 77 -10.34 6.99 -2.75
N LYS A 78 -9.89 6.42 -3.87
CA LYS A 78 -8.48 6.45 -4.28
C LYS A 78 -8.00 7.89 -4.53
N SER A 79 -6.77 8.19 -4.08
CA SER A 79 -6.10 9.47 -4.28
C SER A 79 -5.74 9.72 -5.74
N ILE A 80 -5.76 10.99 -6.15
CA ILE A 80 -5.25 11.43 -7.46
C ILE A 80 -4.85 12.92 -7.41
N CYS A 81 -3.71 13.28 -8.01
CA CYS A 81 -3.32 14.68 -8.12
C CYS A 81 -4.17 15.41 -9.17
N THR A 82 -4.22 16.74 -9.10
CA THR A 82 -5.10 17.53 -9.98
C THR A 82 -4.68 17.42 -11.45
N GLU A 83 -3.39 17.35 -11.76
CA GLU A 83 -2.92 17.20 -13.14
C GLU A 83 -3.27 15.82 -13.73
N CYS A 84 -3.06 14.73 -12.99
CA CYS A 84 -3.50 13.41 -13.44
C CYS A 84 -5.03 13.36 -13.61
N PHE A 85 -5.81 14.03 -12.75
CA PHE A 85 -7.26 14.10 -12.92
C PHE A 85 -7.66 14.87 -14.19
N LEU A 86 -7.00 15.99 -14.49
CA LEU A 86 -7.24 16.76 -15.71
C LEU A 86 -6.89 15.95 -16.96
N GLN A 87 -5.79 15.19 -16.93
CA GLN A 87 -5.37 14.32 -18.03
C GLN A 87 -6.41 13.25 -18.39
N MET A 88 -7.17 12.74 -17.42
CA MET A 88 -8.20 11.71 -17.67
C MET A 88 -9.44 12.27 -18.39
N LYS A 89 -9.64 13.59 -18.38
CA LYS A 89 -10.77 14.20 -19.07
C LYS A 89 -10.43 14.34 -20.54
N ASN A 90 -11.04 13.50 -21.37
CA ASN A 90 -10.99 13.69 -22.81
C ASN A 90 -12.06 14.71 -23.23
N PRO A 91 -11.68 15.94 -23.63
CA PRO A 91 -12.65 16.97 -24.03
C PRO A 91 -13.40 16.60 -25.31
N ASN A 92 -12.82 15.72 -26.15
CA ASN A 92 -13.35 15.33 -27.45
C ASN A 92 -14.21 14.05 -27.40
N SER A 93 -14.39 13.45 -26.21
CA SER A 93 -15.19 12.24 -26.04
C SER A 93 -16.60 12.54 -25.54
N THR A 94 -17.61 12.05 -26.27
CA THR A 94 -19.00 12.03 -25.79
C THR A 94 -19.26 10.92 -24.76
N ARG A 95 -18.33 9.97 -24.62
CA ARG A 95 -18.45 8.88 -23.65
C ARG A 95 -18.07 9.36 -22.24
N PRO A 96 -18.80 8.92 -21.20
CA PRO A 96 -18.43 9.20 -19.82
C PRO A 96 -17.00 8.71 -19.51
N THR A 97 -16.21 9.57 -18.86
CA THR A 97 -14.90 9.15 -18.33
C THR A 97 -15.08 8.03 -17.33
N GLN A 98 -14.29 6.96 -17.48
CA GLN A 98 -14.26 5.84 -16.53
C GLN A 98 -13.19 6.08 -15.47
N CYS A 99 -13.44 5.60 -14.26
CA CYS A 99 -12.48 5.69 -13.17
C CYS A 99 -11.22 4.88 -13.52
N PRO A 100 -10.00 5.44 -13.42
CA PRO A 100 -8.78 4.71 -13.75
C PRO A 100 -8.56 3.51 -12.80
N PHE A 101 -9.08 3.61 -11.57
CA PHE A 101 -8.88 2.63 -10.50
C PHE A 101 -9.89 1.48 -10.51
N CYS A 102 -11.19 1.78 -10.51
CA CYS A 102 -12.25 0.79 -10.36
C CYS A 102 -13.20 0.69 -11.57
N LYS A 103 -12.90 1.41 -12.65
CA LYS A 103 -13.64 1.41 -13.93
C LYS A 103 -15.11 1.86 -13.86
N SER A 104 -15.58 2.36 -12.72
CA SER A 104 -16.91 2.99 -12.62
C SER A 104 -17.07 4.13 -13.63
N LEU A 105 -18.25 4.23 -14.25
CA LEU A 105 -18.60 5.32 -15.16
C LEU A 105 -18.74 6.65 -14.41
N ASN A 106 -18.78 7.76 -15.17
CA ASN A 106 -18.97 9.11 -14.64
C ASN A 106 -17.92 9.49 -13.58
N TYR A 107 -16.66 9.22 -13.88
CA TYR A 107 -15.56 9.48 -12.97
C TYR A 107 -15.52 10.94 -12.52
N ALA A 108 -15.56 11.13 -11.21
CA ALA A 108 -15.50 12.42 -10.57
C ALA A 108 -14.68 12.32 -9.28
N VAL A 109 -14.11 13.45 -8.89
CA VAL A 109 -13.34 13.58 -7.66
C VAL A 109 -13.97 14.60 -6.73
N GLU A 110 -13.54 14.56 -5.48
CA GLU A 110 -13.83 15.58 -4.48
C GLU A 110 -12.55 15.93 -3.71
N TYR A 111 -12.49 17.17 -3.24
CA TYR A 111 -11.41 17.62 -2.40
C TYR A 111 -11.88 17.80 -0.97
N ARG A 112 -11.21 17.12 -0.04
CA ARG A 112 -11.58 17.14 1.39
C ARG A 112 -10.74 18.11 2.22
N GLY A 113 -9.68 18.69 1.64
CA GLY A 113 -8.71 19.53 2.34
C GLY A 113 -7.47 18.77 2.75
N VAL A 114 -6.46 19.50 3.25
CA VAL A 114 -5.34 18.93 4.01
C VAL A 114 -5.89 18.45 5.36
N LYS A 115 -5.49 17.25 5.81
CA LYS A 115 -5.83 16.79 7.18
C LYS A 115 -5.29 17.79 8.20
N SER A 116 -6.09 18.10 9.21
CA SER A 116 -5.62 18.98 10.28
C SER A 116 -4.50 18.31 11.09
N LYS A 117 -3.70 19.11 11.81
CA LYS A 117 -2.63 18.57 12.68
C LYS A 117 -3.22 17.65 13.75
N GLU A 118 -4.37 18.04 14.28
CA GLU A 118 -5.14 17.29 15.26
C GLU A 118 -5.62 15.95 14.69
N GLU A 119 -6.16 15.95 13.47
CA GLU A 119 -6.63 14.73 12.79
C GLU A 119 -5.47 13.77 12.52
N ARG A 120 -4.32 14.27 12.06
CA ARG A 120 -3.11 13.44 11.90
C ARG A 120 -2.65 12.85 13.24
N SER A 121 -2.63 13.65 14.31
CA SER A 121 -2.24 13.17 15.64
C SER A 121 -3.18 12.10 16.18
N LEU A 122 -4.49 12.19 15.89
CA LEU A 122 -5.48 11.17 16.24
C LEU A 122 -5.24 9.85 15.48
N GLU A 123 -4.90 9.92 14.20
CA GLU A 123 -4.54 8.75 13.40
C GLU A 123 -3.27 8.08 13.94
N GLU A 124 -2.22 8.85 14.22
CA GLU A 124 -0.96 8.33 14.78
C GLU A 124 -1.17 7.62 16.13
N MET A 125 -2.00 8.16 17.03
CA MET A 125 -2.27 7.50 18.30
C MET A 125 -3.15 6.25 18.14
N GLU A 126 -4.03 6.21 17.15
CA GLU A 126 -4.82 5.00 16.85
C GLU A 126 -3.93 3.91 16.27
N GLU A 127 -3.06 4.26 15.32
CA GLU A 127 -2.06 3.36 14.76
C GLU A 127 -1.14 2.80 15.86
N GLN A 128 -0.66 3.66 16.77
CA GLN A 128 0.19 3.23 17.87
C GLN A 128 -0.51 2.21 18.78
N LYS A 129 -1.82 2.41 19.07
CA LYS A 129 -2.61 1.44 19.84
C LYS A 129 -2.77 0.11 19.12
N VAL A 130 -2.97 0.14 17.80
CA VAL A 130 -3.06 -1.09 16.99
C VAL A 130 -1.73 -1.85 17.02
N ILE A 131 -0.61 -1.14 16.91
CA ILE A 131 0.73 -1.73 16.99
C ILE A 131 0.95 -2.37 18.36
N GLU A 132 0.64 -1.66 19.45
CA GLU A 132 0.78 -2.18 20.82
C GLU A 132 -0.09 -3.42 21.04
N ALA A 133 -1.34 -3.40 20.59
CA ALA A 133 -2.24 -4.54 20.70
C ALA A 133 -1.73 -5.76 19.93
N LYS A 134 -1.20 -5.56 18.71
CA LYS A 134 -0.59 -6.63 17.91
C LYS A 134 0.63 -7.24 18.62
N ILE A 135 1.51 -6.42 19.19
CA ILE A 135 2.68 -6.89 19.96
C ILE A 135 2.23 -7.72 21.16
N ARG A 136 1.24 -7.24 21.92
CA ARG A 136 0.72 -7.94 23.09
C ARG A 136 0.12 -9.29 22.74
N MET A 137 -0.70 -9.36 21.70
CA MET A 137 -1.29 -10.62 21.22
C MET A 137 -0.21 -11.61 20.77
N HIS A 138 0.81 -11.13 20.07
CA HIS A 138 1.90 -11.98 19.62
C HIS A 138 2.71 -12.56 20.79
N GLN A 139 3.03 -11.72 21.79
CA GLN A 139 3.73 -12.17 23.00
C GLN A 139 2.90 -13.19 23.79
N GLN A 140 1.60 -12.97 23.95
CA GLN A 140 0.72 -13.95 24.61
C GLN A 140 0.67 -15.28 23.87
N ALA A 141 0.58 -15.27 22.53
CA ALA A 141 0.60 -16.49 21.74
C ALA A 141 1.91 -17.29 21.92
N LEU A 142 3.05 -16.61 21.99
CA LEU A 142 4.35 -17.25 22.25
C LEU A 142 4.41 -17.89 23.66
N LEU A 143 3.89 -17.20 24.68
CA LEU A 143 3.82 -17.74 26.04
C LEU A 143 2.90 -18.96 26.14
N GLU A 144 1.73 -18.92 25.49
CA GLU A 144 0.81 -20.06 25.42
C GLU A 144 1.43 -21.26 24.66
N GLU A 145 2.20 -20.99 23.61
CA GLU A 145 2.92 -22.03 22.88
C GLU A 145 4.02 -22.65 23.73
N GLU A 146 4.82 -21.83 24.43
CA GLU A 146 5.86 -22.29 25.36
C GLU A 146 5.24 -23.13 26.49
N GLU A 147 4.13 -22.68 27.08
CA GLU A 147 3.43 -23.44 28.13
C GLU A 147 2.90 -24.78 27.58
N ARG A 148 2.34 -24.79 26.37
CA ARG A 148 1.87 -26.02 25.72
C ARG A 148 3.03 -26.98 25.45
N GLN A 149 4.21 -26.48 25.06
CA GLN A 149 5.41 -27.30 24.85
C GLN A 149 5.89 -27.89 26.18
N ARG A 150 6.01 -27.08 27.24
CA ARG A 150 6.37 -27.56 28.59
C ARG A 150 5.42 -28.64 29.09
N ARG A 151 4.10 -28.44 28.96
CA ARG A 151 3.09 -29.46 29.34
C ARG A 151 3.24 -30.77 28.56
N LYS A 152 3.65 -30.73 27.29
CA LYS A 152 3.91 -31.94 26.47
C LYS A 152 5.18 -32.68 26.92
N GLU A 153 6.23 -31.95 27.29
CA GLU A 153 7.48 -32.51 27.81
C GLU A 153 7.27 -33.18 29.19
N GLU A 154 6.48 -32.56 30.07
CA GLU A 154 6.14 -33.13 31.39
C GLU A 154 5.26 -34.39 31.31
N ILE A 155 4.45 -34.53 30.24
CA ILE A 155 3.59 -35.70 29.98
C ILE A 155 4.31 -36.75 29.10
N GLY A 156 5.61 -36.57 28.81
CA GLY A 156 6.44 -37.53 28.06
C GLY A 156 6.50 -38.92 28.73
N PRO A 157 6.66 -40.02 27.96
CA PRO A 157 6.26 -41.35 28.39
C PRO A 157 7.17 -41.90 29.51
N SER A 158 6.57 -42.24 30.64
CA SER A 158 7.14 -43.16 31.63
C SER A 158 6.93 -44.61 31.15
N ASN A 159 8.04 -45.30 30.92
CA ASN A 159 8.25 -46.76 30.91
C ASN A 159 7.27 -47.65 30.11
N ARG A 160 7.76 -48.15 28.96
CA ARG A 160 7.67 -49.59 28.68
C ARG A 160 9.08 -50.18 28.70
N ASP A 161 9.49 -50.63 29.89
CA ASP A 161 10.48 -51.69 30.02
C ASP A 161 9.95 -52.96 29.35
N GLY A 162 10.80 -53.59 28.55
CA GLY A 162 10.51 -54.80 27.81
C GLY A 162 11.73 -55.21 27.00
N GLN A 163 12.82 -55.55 27.69
CA GLN A 163 13.95 -56.26 27.09
C GLN A 163 13.47 -57.60 26.52
N THR A 164 13.75 -57.82 25.23
CA THR A 164 14.29 -59.11 24.75
C THR A 164 14.99 -58.89 23.41
N ALA A 165 16.30 -59.05 23.40
CA ALA A 165 17.06 -59.58 22.25
C ALA A 165 16.54 -61.02 22.00
N ASN A 166 16.51 -61.61 20.80
CA ASN A 166 17.43 -61.56 19.66
C ASN A 166 16.71 -62.14 18.39
N PRO A 167 17.36 -62.14 17.22
CA PRO A 167 16.77 -62.25 15.88
C PRO A 167 16.77 -63.68 15.32
N GLU A 168 15.93 -63.95 14.30
CA GLU A 168 16.20 -65.02 13.32
C GLU A 168 15.34 -64.86 12.05
N SER A 169 16.04 -64.66 10.91
CA SER A 169 15.87 -65.23 9.55
C SER A 169 14.45 -65.38 8.95
N ASN A 170 14.16 -65.04 7.68
CA ASN A 170 14.85 -65.45 6.45
C ASN A 170 14.21 -64.78 5.19
N PRO A 171 14.70 -64.97 3.94
CA PRO A 171 15.03 -63.89 3.02
C PRO A 171 14.17 -63.85 1.74
N CYS A 172 14.27 -62.77 0.97
CA CYS A 172 14.29 -62.86 -0.49
C CYS A 172 15.09 -61.70 -1.10
N THR A 173 16.33 -62.03 -1.51
CA THR A 173 17.01 -61.63 -2.75
C THR A 173 16.26 -60.67 -3.69
N GLY A 174 16.89 -59.62 -4.25
CA GLY A 174 18.29 -59.25 -4.22
C GLY A 174 18.59 -58.06 -5.14
N LEU A 175 19.90 -57.77 -5.25
CA LEU A 175 20.58 -56.84 -6.17
C LEU A 175 20.34 -55.35 -5.88
N GLY A 176 21.31 -54.51 -5.51
CA GLY A 176 22.77 -54.64 -5.41
C GLY A 176 23.39 -53.24 -5.56
N CYS A 177 24.35 -52.91 -4.67
CA CYS A 177 25.37 -51.86 -4.71
C CYS A 177 24.90 -50.37 -4.64
N GLU A 178 25.11 -49.68 -3.50
CA GLU A 178 26.33 -48.90 -3.13
C GLU A 178 26.46 -47.60 -3.97
N VAL A 179 26.62 -46.37 -3.47
CA VAL A 179 27.39 -45.86 -2.32
C VAL A 179 27.18 -44.31 -2.22
N ILE A 180 27.12 -43.78 -0.98
CA ILE A 180 27.55 -42.44 -0.48
C ILE A 180 26.80 -41.11 -0.80
N ALA A 181 26.52 -40.42 0.33
CA ALA A 181 26.48 -38.97 0.65
C ALA A 181 25.17 -38.16 0.61
N PRO A 182 24.95 -37.27 1.62
CA PRO A 182 23.73 -36.49 1.78
C PRO A 182 23.84 -35.13 1.06
N SER A 183 22.83 -34.78 0.26
CA SER A 183 22.66 -33.41 -0.26
C SER A 183 21.49 -32.73 0.43
N GLN A 184 21.79 -31.56 1.00
CA GLN A 184 20.84 -30.57 1.46
C GLN A 184 19.99 -30.10 0.26
N ASP A 185 18.70 -29.90 0.47
CA ASP A 185 17.88 -29.07 -0.42
C ASP A 185 16.89 -28.25 0.42
N SER A 186 17.39 -27.10 0.86
CA SER A 186 16.60 -26.00 1.39
C SER A 186 15.92 -25.28 0.23
N ARG A 187 14.59 -25.43 0.12
CA ARG A 187 13.78 -24.64 -0.80
C ARG A 187 13.68 -23.19 -0.31
N ALA A 188 14.42 -22.29 -0.95
CA ALA A 188 14.21 -20.85 -0.86
C ALA A 188 13.77 -20.33 -2.24
N ALA A 189 12.64 -19.63 -2.25
CA ALA A 189 12.03 -19.02 -3.42
C ALA A 189 12.86 -17.83 -3.92
N GLU A 190 13.27 -17.86 -5.19
CA GLU A 190 13.90 -16.71 -5.84
C GLU A 190 12.87 -15.66 -6.24
N ILE A 191 13.17 -14.43 -5.83
CA ILE A 191 12.42 -13.20 -6.09
C ILE A 191 12.83 -12.67 -7.47
N PHE A 192 11.87 -12.64 -8.40
CA PHE A 192 12.05 -12.03 -9.72
C PHE A 192 11.99 -10.50 -9.60
N ARG A 193 13.13 -9.81 -9.77
CA ARG A 193 13.22 -8.36 -9.99
C ARG A 193 13.52 -8.12 -11.48
N PRO A 194 12.68 -7.37 -12.23
CA PRO A 194 13.10 -6.82 -13.51
C PRO A 194 13.62 -5.38 -13.31
N GLN A 195 14.93 -5.21 -13.43
CA GLN A 195 15.53 -3.93 -13.82
C GLN A 195 15.51 -3.88 -15.35
N ASN A 196 14.84 -2.88 -15.93
CA ASN A 196 14.95 -2.63 -17.36
C ASN A 196 15.52 -1.22 -17.57
N THR A 197 16.83 -1.17 -17.74
CA THR A 197 17.54 -0.06 -18.36
C THR A 197 17.39 -0.20 -19.86
N ARG A 198 16.76 0.78 -20.53
CA ARG A 198 16.89 0.91 -21.99
C ARG A 198 17.33 2.31 -22.37
N GLN A 199 18.61 2.34 -22.68
CA GLN A 199 19.33 3.41 -23.35
C GLN A 199 18.85 3.60 -24.79
N ASN A 200 18.97 4.85 -25.23
CA ASN A 200 18.79 5.36 -26.58
C ASN A 200 19.51 4.57 -27.68
N ARG A 201 18.90 4.51 -28.87
CA ARG A 201 19.64 4.59 -30.15
C ARG A 201 18.78 5.17 -31.27
N PRO A 202 19.37 5.94 -32.21
CA PRO A 202 18.65 6.65 -33.26
C PRO A 202 18.62 5.88 -34.59
N TYR A 203 17.61 6.18 -35.41
CA TYR A 203 17.67 6.24 -36.87
C TYR A 203 16.75 7.35 -37.33
#